data_AF-A0A533VNY5-F1
#
_entry.id   AF-A0A533VNY5-F1
#
_cell.length_a   1.000
_cell.length_b   1.000
_cell.length_c   1.000
_cell.angle_alpha   90.00
_cell.angle_beta   90.00
_cell.angle_gamma   90.00
#
_symmetry.space_group_name_H-M   'P 1'
#
loop_
_entity.id
_entity.type
_entity.pdbx_description
1 polymer ?
#
loop_
_entity_poly.entity_id
_entity_poly.type
_entity_poly.pdbx_seq_one_letter_code
_entity_poly.pdbx_strand_id
1 'polypeptide(L)'
;MSEAGRYLILSVDRDDDLEVKTKIRTPIQGWEAVQDAATRLALADPEEADANALFGTIKKHEELKARGVDCEVASVCGTADRGFDADRKIRR
;
A
#
# COMPACT_ATOMS: atom_id res chain seq x y z
N MET A 1 -14.98 12.72 22.20
CA MET A 1 -13.93 11.79 22.66
C MET A 1 -13.32 11.18 21.42
N SER A 2 -12.16 11.68 20.97
CA SER A 2 -11.42 11.02 19.88
C SER A 2 -10.89 9.71 20.43
N GLU A 3 -11.20 8.57 19.79
CA GLU A 3 -10.43 7.35 20.05
C GLU A 3 -8.95 7.69 19.81
N ALA A 4 -8.14 7.59 20.86
CA ALA A 4 -6.72 7.89 20.83
C ALA A 4 -5.94 6.74 20.16
N GLY A 5 -6.40 6.30 18.99
CA GLY A 5 -5.73 5.32 18.15
C GLY A 5 -5.20 6.01 16.90
N ARG A 6 -3.90 5.90 16.65
CA ARG A 6 -3.33 6.23 15.34
C ARG A 6 -3.61 5.06 14.41
N TYR A 7 -4.41 5.28 13.38
CA TYR A 7 -4.79 4.24 12.43
C TYR A 7 -3.72 4.09 11.35
N LEU A 8 -3.54 2.86 10.84
CA LEU A 8 -2.75 2.60 9.65
C LEU A 8 -3.67 2.08 8.55
N ILE A 9 -3.70 2.76 7.41
CA ILE A 9 -4.31 2.21 6.20
C ILE A 9 -3.19 1.45 5.46
N LEU A 10 -3.34 0.14 5.38
CA LEU A 10 -2.33 -0.74 4.79
C LEU A 10 -2.85 -1.30 3.46
N SER A 11 -2.09 -1.07 2.37
CA SER A 11 -2.25 -1.83 1.13
C SER A 11 -1.40 -3.10 1.19
N VAL A 12 -1.96 -4.23 0.77
CA VAL A 12 -1.28 -5.52 0.76
C VAL A 12 -1.33 -6.10 -0.65
N ASP A 13 -0.22 -6.04 -1.35
CA ASP A 13 0.01 -6.73 -2.63
C ASP A 13 0.60 -8.10 -2.29
N ARG A 14 -0.11 -9.19 -2.57
CA ARG A 14 0.33 -10.52 -2.12
C ARG A 14 1.30 -11.18 -3.09
N ASP A 15 1.23 -10.81 -4.36
CA ASP A 15 1.94 -11.39 -5.49
C ASP A 15 3.14 -10.56 -5.96
N ASP A 16 3.52 -9.53 -5.21
CA ASP A 16 4.74 -8.74 -5.41
C ASP A 16 4.76 -7.98 -6.74
N ASP A 17 3.60 -7.71 -7.34
CA ASP A 17 3.50 -7.02 -8.62
C ASP A 17 4.10 -5.60 -8.54
N LEU A 18 3.96 -4.92 -7.39
CA LEU A 18 4.58 -3.63 -7.14
C LEU A 18 6.11 -3.71 -7.21
N GLU A 19 6.76 -4.60 -6.45
CA GLU A 19 8.24 -4.66 -6.44
C GLU A 19 8.78 -5.18 -7.78
N VAL A 20 8.10 -6.17 -8.37
CA VAL A 20 8.48 -6.78 -9.65
C VAL A 20 8.44 -5.74 -10.77
N LYS A 21 7.37 -4.95 -10.86
CA LYS A 21 7.12 -4.02 -11.98
C LYS A 21 7.75 -2.64 -11.76
N THR A 22 7.92 -2.17 -10.51
CA THR A 22 8.42 -0.80 -10.23
C THR A 22 9.82 -0.73 -9.61
N LYS A 23 10.35 -1.84 -9.08
CA LYS A 23 11.60 -1.92 -8.30
C LYS A 23 11.60 -1.15 -6.98
N ILE A 24 10.46 -0.62 -6.55
CA ILE A 24 10.27 -0.08 -5.19
C ILE A 24 10.23 -1.26 -4.23
N ARG A 25 11.03 -1.24 -3.15
CA ARG A 25 11.04 -2.29 -2.13
C ARG A 25 10.05 -1.95 -1.03
N THR A 26 9.27 -2.93 -0.60
CA THR A 26 8.37 -2.80 0.56
C THR A 26 9.02 -3.34 1.85
N PRO A 27 8.61 -2.89 3.05
CA PRO A 27 7.52 -1.95 3.33
C PRO A 27 7.83 -0.51 2.89
N ILE A 28 6.83 0.16 2.32
CA ILE A 28 6.85 1.62 2.13
C ILE A 28 5.82 2.26 3.06
N GLN A 29 6.13 3.46 3.55
CA GLN A 29 5.29 4.20 4.48
C GLN A 29 5.24 5.67 4.07
N GLY A 30 4.10 6.31 4.34
CA GLY A 30 3.90 7.73 4.11
C GLY A 30 3.17 7.99 2.79
N TRP A 31 2.40 9.07 2.79
CA TRP A 31 1.51 9.43 1.68
C TRP A 31 2.28 9.57 0.36
N GLU A 32 3.39 10.29 0.36
CA GLU A 32 4.21 10.54 -0.84
C GLU A 32 4.80 9.25 -1.41
N ALA A 33 5.31 8.37 -0.55
CA ALA A 33 5.91 7.11 -0.98
C ALA A 33 4.86 6.17 -1.61
N VAL A 34 3.68 6.07 -1.00
CA VAL A 34 2.57 5.25 -1.52
C VAL A 34 2.02 5.85 -2.83
N GLN A 35 1.98 7.17 -2.97
CA GLN A 35 1.51 7.86 -4.18
C GLN A 35 2.48 7.75 -5.35
N ASP A 36 3.79 7.84 -5.10
CA ASP A 36 4.82 7.56 -6.11
C ASP A 36 4.76 6.10 -6.55
N ALA A 37 4.64 5.15 -5.61
CA ALA A 37 4.47 3.73 -5.91
C ALA A 37 3.24 3.44 -6.79
N ALA A 38 2.08 3.99 -6.42
CA ALA A 38 0.84 3.84 -7.19
C ALA A 38 0.99 4.35 -8.62
N THR A 39 1.60 5.53 -8.76
CA THR A 39 1.81 6.19 -10.06
C THR A 39 2.77 5.38 -10.93
N ARG A 40 3.89 4.93 -10.38
CA ARG A 40 4.87 4.12 -11.12
C ARG A 40 4.30 2.77 -11.54
N LEU A 41 3.50 2.13 -10.68
CA LEU A 41 2.86 0.87 -11.01
C LEU A 41 1.85 1.04 -12.14
N ALA A 42 0.96 2.04 -12.05
CA ALA A 42 -0.01 2.34 -13.10
C ALA A 42 0.65 2.73 -14.45
N LEU A 43 1.82 3.38 -14.42
CA LEU A 43 2.58 3.70 -15.63
C LEU A 43 3.30 2.47 -16.20
N ALA A 44 3.79 1.58 -15.35
CA ALA A 44 4.48 0.36 -15.77
C ALA A 44 3.50 -0.68 -16.33
N ASP A 45 2.32 -0.81 -15.72
CA ASP A 45 1.25 -1.71 -16.11
C ASP A 45 -0.12 -1.10 -15.76
N PRO A 46 -0.79 -0.45 -16.74
CA PRO A 46 -2.10 0.16 -16.52
C PRO A 46 -3.22 -0.84 -16.21
N GLU A 47 -3.02 -2.13 -16.48
CA GLU A 47 -4.01 -3.18 -16.18
C GLU A 47 -3.83 -3.76 -14.77
N GLU A 48 -2.77 -3.38 -14.05
CA GLU A 48 -2.49 -3.86 -12.71
C GLU A 48 -3.50 -3.34 -11.68
N ALA A 49 -4.19 -4.27 -11.02
CA ALA A 49 -5.19 -3.97 -10.00
C ALA A 49 -4.55 -3.40 -8.71
N ASP A 50 -3.31 -3.75 -8.40
CA ASP A 50 -2.61 -3.26 -7.20
C ASP A 50 -2.36 -1.75 -7.24
N ALA A 51 -2.24 -1.14 -8.43
CA ALA A 51 -2.18 0.32 -8.54
C ALA A 51 -3.48 0.97 -8.00
N ASN A 52 -4.64 0.38 -8.31
CA ASN A 52 -5.92 0.84 -7.80
C ASN A 52 -6.04 0.64 -6.29
N ALA A 53 -5.48 -0.44 -5.74
CA ALA A 53 -5.43 -0.66 -4.30
C ALA A 53 -4.64 0.46 -3.58
N LEU A 54 -3.46 0.82 -4.10
CA LEU A 54 -2.64 1.92 -3.55
C LEU A 54 -3.35 3.28 -3.63
N PHE A 55 -4.00 3.60 -4.75
CA PHE A 55 -4.82 4.81 -4.85
C PHE A 55 -6.03 4.77 -3.90
N GLY A 56 -6.60 3.60 -3.66
CA GLY A 56 -7.64 3.38 -2.64
C GLY A 56 -7.14 3.68 -1.23
N THR A 57 -5.91 3.28 -0.90
CA THR A 57 -5.24 3.60 0.38
C THR A 57 -5.10 5.12 0.57
N ILE A 58 -4.64 5.83 -0.47
CA ILE A 58 -4.47 7.29 -0.46
C ILE A 58 -5.81 8.00 -0.26
N LYS A 59 -6.82 7.64 -1.05
CA LYS A 59 -8.17 8.19 -0.93
C LYS A 59 -8.71 7.97 0.48
N LYS A 60 -8.51 6.77 1.04
CA LYS A 60 -9.00 6.46 2.38
C LYS A 60 -8.32 7.28 3.47
N HIS A 61 -7.02 7.51 3.33
CA HIS A 61 -6.29 8.40 4.21
C HIS A 61 -6.85 9.82 4.16
N GLU A 62 -7.07 10.40 2.97
CA GLU A 62 -7.66 11.74 2.84
C GLU A 62 -9.06 11.84 3.47
N GLU A 63 -9.93 10.86 3.24
CA GLU A 63 -11.26 10.78 3.86
C GLU A 63 -11.19 10.77 5.40
N LEU A 64 -10.23 10.04 5.97
CA LEU A 64 -10.06 9.94 7.42
C LEU A 64 -9.45 11.21 8.00
N LYS A 65 -8.43 11.78 7.36
CA LYS A 65 -7.84 13.07 7.75
C LYS A 65 -8.87 14.18 7.73
N ALA A 66 -9.74 14.23 6.71
CA ALA A 66 -10.83 15.20 6.63
C ALA A 66 -11.85 15.09 7.78
N ARG A 67 -11.96 13.89 8.39
CA ARG A 67 -12.82 13.63 9.56
C ARG A 67 -12.10 13.88 10.90
N GLY A 68 -10.86 14.38 10.87
CA GLY A 68 -10.05 14.61 12.08
C GLY A 68 -9.50 13.32 12.70
N VAL A 69 -9.46 12.21 11.95
CA VAL A 69 -8.87 10.95 12.40
C VAL A 69 -7.35 11.00 12.17
N ASP A 70 -6.57 10.66 13.19
CA ASP A 70 -5.12 10.52 13.05
C ASP A 70 -4.79 9.18 12.39
N CYS A 71 -4.22 9.23 11.19
CA CYS A 71 -3.91 8.05 10.41
C CYS A 71 -2.67 8.23 9.54
N GLU A 72 -2.09 7.10 9.17
CA GLU A 72 -0.91 6.96 8.31
C GLU A 72 -1.21 5.95 7.18
N VAL A 73 -0.41 5.95 6.11
CA VAL A 73 -0.49 4.94 5.05
C VAL A 73 0.79 4.12 4.95
N ALA A 74 0.65 2.86 4.57
CA ALA A 74 1.77 2.00 4.19
C ALA A 74 1.35 0.97 3.14
N SER A 75 2.33 0.36 2.49
CA SER A 75 2.14 -0.79 1.62
C SER A 75 3.22 -1.84 1.87
N VAL A 76 2.79 -3.10 1.84
CA VAL A 76 3.64 -4.30 1.95
C VAL A 76 3.38 -5.24 0.79
N CYS A 77 4.43 -5.90 0.33
CA CYS A 77 4.36 -6.92 -0.71
C CYS A 77 4.71 -8.31 -0.18
N GLY A 78 4.04 -9.31 -0.74
CA GLY A 78 4.39 -10.71 -0.64
C GLY A 78 5.47 -11.09 -1.66
N THR A 79 5.34 -12.27 -2.25
CA THR A 79 6.30 -12.83 -3.20
C THR A 79 5.59 -13.30 -4.46
N ALA A 80 6.27 -13.22 -5.61
CA ALA A 80 5.70 -13.58 -6.91
C ALA A 80 5.19 -15.03 -7.01
N ASP A 81 5.77 -15.95 -6.22
CA ASP A 81 5.37 -17.36 -6.13
C ASP A 81 4.13 -17.61 -5.26
N ARG A 82 3.64 -16.57 -4.56
CA ARG A 82 2.44 -16.58 -3.71
C ARG A 82 2.54 -17.61 -2.57
N GLY A 83 1.43 -17.86 -1.88
CA GLY A 83 1.33 -18.90 -0.86
C GLY A 83 2.01 -18.54 0.47
N PHE A 84 2.54 -19.56 1.17
CA PHE A 84 3.03 -19.38 2.53
C PHE A 84 4.20 -18.40 2.63
N ASP A 85 5.07 -18.34 1.61
CA ASP A 85 6.22 -17.46 1.62
C ASP A 85 5.84 -15.99 1.44
N ALA A 86 4.85 -15.71 0.59
CA ALA A 86 4.24 -14.39 0.49
C ALA A 86 3.64 -13.95 1.84
N ASP A 87 2.83 -14.82 2.46
CA ASP A 87 2.20 -14.53 3.75
C ASP A 87 3.25 -14.36 4.86
N ARG A 88 4.35 -15.11 4.81
CA ARG A 88 5.47 -15.02 5.74
C ARG A 88 6.27 -13.73 5.56
N LYS A 89 6.44 -13.22 4.33
CA LYS A 89 7.08 -11.92 4.06
C LYS A 89 6.22 -10.78 4.60
N ILE A 90 4.91 -10.79 4.31
CA ILE A 90 3.96 -9.76 4.77
C ILE A 90 3.90 -9.68 6.30
N ARG A 91 4.06 -10.81 7.00
CA ARG A 91 4.04 -10.85 8.48
C ARG A 91 5.25 -10.18 9.15
N ARG A 92 6.37 -10.00 8.44
CA ARG A 92 7.64 -9.51 9.03
C ARG A 92 7.66 -8.00 9.15
#